data_AF-A0A9C9X3A2-F1
#
_entry.id   AF-A0A9C9X3A2-F1
#
_cell.length_a   1.000
_cell.length_b   1.000
_cell.length_c   1.000
_cell.angle_alpha   90.00
_cell.angle_beta   90.00
_cell.angle_gamma   90.00
#
_symmetry.space_group_name_H-M   'P 1'
#
loop_
_entity.id
_entity.type
_entity.pdbx_description
1 polymer ?
#
loop_
_entity_poly.entity_id
_entity_poly.type
_entity_poly.pdbx_seq_one_letter_code
_entity_poly.pdbx_strand_id
1 'polypeptide(L)'
;FRTGDQSVIPGQRFDLVLANINRQVLLEMLPALTVRLAENGVLILSGILIEDEKIMREALTPSLAVVERLQKGEWLALVVRKLPRVR
;
A
#
# COMPACT_ATOMS: atom_id res chain seq x y z
N PHE A 1 -15.95 12.02 9.85
CA PHE A 1 -14.65 11.97 9.13
C PHE A 1 -13.59 12.59 10.02
N ARG A 2 -12.42 11.96 10.16
CA ARG A 2 -11.29 12.46 10.98
C ARG A 2 -10.14 12.80 10.02
N THR A 3 -9.49 13.93 10.21
CA THR A 3 -8.32 14.36 9.43
C THR A 3 -7.14 14.50 10.38
N GLY A 4 -5.96 14.04 9.96
CA GLY A 4 -4.75 14.11 10.76
C GLY A 4 -3.67 13.19 10.20
N ASP A 5 -2.53 13.14 10.88
CA ASP A 5 -1.42 12.26 10.52
C ASP A 5 -1.51 10.89 11.21
N GLN A 6 -0.40 10.15 11.25
CA GLN A 6 -0.32 8.83 11.86
C GLN A 6 -0.68 8.80 13.36
N SER A 7 -0.56 9.94 14.06
CA SER A 7 -0.82 10.09 15.49
C SER A 7 -2.30 10.04 15.86
N VAL A 8 -3.22 10.39 14.95
CA VAL A 8 -4.65 10.51 15.29
C VAL A 8 -5.40 9.17 15.32
N ILE A 9 -4.72 8.07 14.99
CA ILE A 9 -5.25 6.70 14.93
C ILE A 9 -4.25 5.69 15.54
N PRO A 10 -4.04 5.71 16.87
CA PRO A 10 -3.14 4.77 17.52
C PRO A 10 -3.72 3.35 17.57
N GLY A 11 -2.93 2.35 17.18
CA GLY A 11 -3.26 0.92 17.34
C GLY A 11 -4.33 0.35 16.40
N GLN A 12 -4.96 1.17 15.56
CA GLN A 12 -6.02 0.71 14.66
C GLN A 12 -5.43 0.06 13.40
N ARG A 13 -5.99 -1.12 13.06
CA ARG A 13 -5.77 -1.78 11.76
C ARG A 13 -6.96 -1.55 10.85
N PHE A 14 -6.72 -1.55 9.54
CA PHE A 14 -7.74 -1.29 8.53
C PHE A 14 -7.84 -2.47 7.55
N ASP A 15 -9.06 -2.79 7.13
CA ASP A 15 -9.31 -3.77 6.07
C ASP A 15 -8.96 -3.22 4.69
N LEU A 16 -9.00 -1.89 4.52
CA LEU A 16 -8.65 -1.19 3.30
C LEU A 16 -7.84 0.08 3.61
N VAL A 17 -6.73 0.25 2.90
CA VAL A 17 -5.94 1.49 2.88
C VAL A 17 -5.78 1.91 1.42
N LEU A 18 -6.08 3.17 1.11
CA LEU A 18 -5.84 3.78 -0.21
C LEU A 18 -4.81 4.88 -0.05
N ALA A 19 -3.70 4.77 -0.78
CA ALA A 19 -2.66 5.79 -0.85
C ALA A 19 -2.45 6.19 -2.32
N ASN A 20 -2.83 7.42 -2.67
CA ASN A 20 -2.64 7.98 -4.00
C ASN A 20 -1.70 9.18 -3.90
N ILE A 21 -0.40 8.94 -4.02
CA ILE A 21 0.68 9.94 -3.88
C ILE A 21 1.90 9.48 -4.69
N ASN A 22 2.92 10.32 -4.82
CA ASN A 22 4.12 9.97 -5.60
C ASN A 22 4.88 8.77 -5.01
N ARG A 23 5.72 8.13 -5.85
CA ARG A 23 6.47 6.93 -5.46
C ARG A 23 7.37 7.09 -4.24
N GLN A 24 8.00 8.26 -4.06
CA GLN A 24 8.95 8.48 -2.97
C GLN A 24 8.24 8.38 -1.61
N VAL A 25 7.10 9.07 -1.48
CA VAL A 25 6.29 9.02 -0.26
C VAL A 25 5.67 7.64 -0.06
N LEU A 26 5.24 6.95 -1.13
CA LEU A 26 4.75 5.57 -1.02
C LEU A 26 5.81 4.63 -0.45
N LEU A 27 7.06 4.70 -0.94
CA LEU A 27 8.17 3.88 -0.45
C LEU A 27 8.47 4.15 1.04
N GLU A 28 8.51 5.42 1.43
CA GLU A 28 8.75 5.82 2.82
C GLU A 28 7.63 5.35 3.76
N MET A 29 6.37 5.42 3.30
CA MET A 29 5.22 5.06 4.12
C MET A 29 4.88 3.57 4.10
N LEU A 30 5.33 2.80 3.11
CA LEU A 30 4.97 1.40 2.91
C LEU A 30 5.11 0.54 4.18
N PRO A 31 6.19 0.64 4.99
CA PRO A 31 6.30 -0.11 6.24
C PRO A 31 5.19 0.26 7.24
N ALA A 32 4.91 1.55 7.43
CA ALA A 32 3.88 2.04 8.35
C ALA A 32 2.47 1.63 7.89
N LEU A 33 2.19 1.71 6.58
CA LEU A 33 0.92 1.26 6.00
C LEU A 33 0.73 -0.25 6.19
N THR A 34 1.78 -1.03 5.98
CA THR A 34 1.76 -2.50 6.15
C THR A 34 1.49 -2.92 7.59
N VAL A 35 2.06 -2.20 8.57
CA VAL A 35 1.79 -2.42 9.99
C VAL A 35 0.35 -2.08 10.34
N ARG A 36 -0.25 -1.07 9.72
CA ARG A 36 -1.64 -0.64 9.93
C ARG A 36 -2.66 -1.44 9.11
N LEU A 37 -2.22 -2.32 8.22
CA LEU A 37 -3.13 -3.17 7.46
C LEU A 37 -3.51 -4.41 8.29
N ALA A 38 -4.81 -4.74 8.29
CA ALA A 38 -5.33 -5.98 8.87
C ALA A 38 -4.82 -7.20 8.06
N GLU A 39 -4.79 -8.37 8.69
CA GLU A 39 -4.56 -9.63 7.97
C GLU A 39 -5.65 -9.80 6.90
N ASN A 40 -5.31 -10.25 5.70
CA ASN A 40 -6.18 -10.26 4.51
C ASN A 40 -6.63 -8.87 4.02
N GLY A 41 -6.23 -7.78 4.67
CA GLY A 41 -6.54 -6.41 4.25
C GLY A 41 -5.89 -6.04 2.93
N VAL A 42 -6.47 -5.04 2.27
CA VAL A 42 -6.06 -4.54 0.96
C VAL A 42 -5.42 -3.16 1.10
N LEU A 43 -4.26 -2.99 0.48
CA LEU A 43 -3.61 -1.71 0.30
C LEU A 43 -3.58 -1.38 -1.20
N ILE A 44 -4.07 -0.21 -1.56
CA ILE A 44 -4.03 0.28 -2.94
C ILE A 44 -2.98 1.38 -3.00
N LEU A 45 -1.88 1.11 -3.72
CA LEU A 45 -0.80 2.04 -3.99
C LEU A 45 -1.03 2.65 -5.38
N SER A 46 -1.39 3.92 -5.45
CA SER A 46 -1.73 4.65 -6.67
C SER A 46 -0.87 5.91 -6.81
N GLY A 47 -0.79 6.48 -8.02
CA GLY A 47 0.03 7.66 -8.30
C GLY A 47 1.46 7.30 -8.69
N ILE A 48 1.65 6.06 -9.17
CA ILE A 48 2.94 5.51 -9.60
C ILE A 48 3.07 5.71 -11.11
N LEU A 49 4.25 6.07 -11.61
CA LEU A 49 4.54 6.06 -13.05
C LEU A 49 4.91 4.65 -13.52
N ILE A 50 4.60 4.28 -14.77
CA ILE A 50 4.87 2.92 -15.29
C ILE A 50 6.34 2.51 -15.11
N GLU A 51 7.27 3.42 -15.34
CA GLU A 51 8.71 3.18 -15.20
C GLU A 51 9.13 2.80 -13.77
N ASP A 52 8.36 3.22 -12.77
CA ASP A 52 8.63 2.96 -11.35
C ASP A 52 8.02 1.64 -10.85
N GLU A 53 7.28 0.90 -11.69
CA GLU A 53 6.58 -0.32 -11.28
C GLU A 53 7.52 -1.34 -10.64
N LYS A 54 8.69 -1.54 -11.25
CA LYS A 54 9.68 -2.51 -10.78
C LYS A 54 10.14 -2.19 -9.36
N ILE A 55 10.48 -0.92 -9.11
CA ILE A 55 10.93 -0.43 -7.79
C ILE A 55 9.82 -0.62 -6.75
N MET A 56 8.58 -0.27 -7.12
CA MET A 56 7.44 -0.44 -6.22
C MET A 56 7.18 -1.90 -5.85
N ARG A 57 7.37 -2.84 -6.79
CA ARG A 57 7.22 -4.28 -6.54
C ARG A 57 8.36 -4.83 -5.66
N GLU A 58 9.59 -4.39 -5.90
CA GLU A 58 10.76 -4.79 -5.11
C GLU A 58 10.68 -4.31 -3.65
N ALA A 59 9.99 -3.20 -3.40
CA ALA A 59 9.76 -2.68 -2.05
C ALA A 59 8.72 -3.48 -1.25
N LEU A 60 7.90 -4.32 -1.88
CA LEU A 60 6.87 -5.10 -1.18
C LEU A 60 7.52 -6.19 -0.34
N THR A 61 7.11 -6.27 0.93
CA THR A 61 7.56 -7.34 1.82
C THR A 61 6.91 -8.68 1.44
N PRO A 62 7.49 -9.83 1.81
CA PRO A 62 6.91 -11.16 1.52
C PRO A 62 5.49 -11.38 2.07
N SER A 63 5.06 -10.59 3.05
CA SER A 63 3.71 -10.57 3.60
C SER A 63 2.69 -9.82 2.73
N LEU A 64 3.11 -9.21 1.62
CA LEU A 64 2.26 -8.49 0.68
C LEU A 64 2.31 -9.18 -0.69
N ALA A 65 1.15 -9.47 -1.25
CA ALA A 65 1.02 -10.01 -2.59
C ALA A 65 0.30 -9.00 -3.48
N VAL A 66 0.88 -8.70 -4.65
CA VAL A 66 0.14 -7.94 -5.68
C VAL A 66 -0.96 -8.84 -6.23
N VAL A 67 -2.20 -8.40 -6.07
CA VAL A 67 -3.39 -9.13 -6.55
C VAL A 67 -3.95 -8.52 -7.83
N GLU A 68 -3.70 -7.24 -8.06
CA GLU A 68 -4.16 -6.55 -9.26
C GLU A 68 -3.21 -5.41 -9.64
N ARG A 69 -3.10 -5.17 -10.93
CA ARG A 69 -2.34 -4.06 -11.53
C ARG A 69 -3.29 -3.30 -12.45
N LEU A 70 -3.53 -2.04 -12.13
CA LEU A 70 -4.36 -1.13 -12.92
C LEU A 70 -3.47 -0.10 -13.60
N GLN A 71 -3.82 0.27 -14.83
CA GLN A 71 -3.09 1.26 -15.61
C GLN A 71 -4.05 2.21 -16.31
N LYS A 72 -3.71 3.51 -16.30
CA LYS A 72 -4.39 4.54 -17.09
C LYS A 72 -3.36 5.53 -17.64
N GLY A 73 -3.13 5.46 -18.95
CA GLY A 73 -2.04 6.21 -19.57
C GLY A 73 -0.70 5.78 -18.97
N GLU A 74 0.05 6.76 -18.46
CA GLU A 74 1.35 6.60 -17.78
C GLU A 74 1.25 6.26 -16.27
N TRP A 75 0.03 6.24 -15.72
CA TRP A 75 -0.20 6.04 -14.29
C TRP A 75 -0.58 4.60 -13.98
N LEU A 76 -0.03 4.09 -12.88
CA LEU A 76 -0.31 2.79 -12.32
C LEU A 76 -0.94 2.88 -10.92
N ALA A 77 -1.77 1.87 -10.64
CA ALA A 77 -2.09 1.48 -9.28
C ALA A 77 -1.81 -0.01 -9.08
N LEU A 78 -1.19 -0.35 -7.96
CA LEU A 78 -0.99 -1.72 -7.51
C LEU A 78 -1.95 -1.99 -6.35
N VAL A 79 -2.83 -2.98 -6.53
CA VAL A 79 -3.63 -3.51 -5.43
C VAL A 79 -2.83 -4.64 -4.80
N VAL A 80 -2.49 -4.47 -3.53
CA VAL A 80 -1.74 -5.43 -2.74
C VAL A 80 -2.59 -5.96 -1.59
N ARG A 81 -2.52 -7.27 -1.35
CA ARG A 81 -3.20 -7.94 -0.24
C ARG A 81 -2.17 -8.38 0.79
N LYS A 82 -2.46 -8.14 2.07
CA LYS A 82 -1.67 -8.69 3.17
C LYS A 82 -2.01 -10.16 3.36
N LEU A 83 -1.00 -11.01 3.21
CA LEU A 83 -1.13 -12.44 3.43
C LEU A 83 -1.32 -12.73 4.92
N PRO A 84 -2.16 -13.73 5.26
CA PRO A 84 -2.31 -14.16 6.64
C PRO A 84 -0.99 -14.72 7.16
N ARG A 85 -0.60 -14.37 8.38
CA ARG A 85 0.50 -15.05 9.07
C ARG A 85 0.18 -16.55 9.20
N VAL A 86 1.00 -17.39 8.59
CA VAL A 86 0.97 -18.84 8.82
C VAL A 86 1.33 -19.06 10.29
N ARG A 87 0.46 -19.75 11.03
CA ARG A 87 0.71 -20.15 12.41
C ARG A 87 1.62 -21.36 12.47
#